data_AF-A0A9X2L728-F1
#
_entry.id   AF-A0A9X2L728-F1
#
_cell.length_a   1.000
_cell.length_b   1.000
_cell.length_c   1.000
_cell.angle_alpha   90.00
_cell.angle_beta   90.00
_cell.angle_gamma   90.00
#
_symmetry.space_group_name_H-M   'P 1'
#
loop_
_entity.id
_entity.type
_entity.pdbx_description
1 polymer ?
#
loop_
_entity_poly.entity_id
_entity_poly.type
_entity_poly.pdbx_seq_one_letter_code
_entity_poly.pdbx_strand_id
1 'polypeptide(L)'
;MVKVITVHGTFAHRDSDHGDSWWQVGSPFQKLLQNLIQEPLDVEPFHWSGANSEVQRRKTGARLAKVIGRSEEPPLVIGHSHGGSAAIQALLLLYLQKGKRSCAALRGIATIGTPMFRFRWNRNPFSRFDVMGRLMLLFAIGLLGMKGGDLANQRTPDDLFTGVQLLRQFFVSVEVAFASLILFLLYAYSYRNAKRQDLFRLNTLFGSYSDCYVALNHERDEAINGLRSVKILKPKLIKTHSVFVSLFSFLSLLLVAVFFVAQLLKAAALQFPPLLETVYQGMRSLLITPTEAAIERNVPGANSGGMVQELAEALNVVPILAIVGFSAAISFVIAAIITPNLASFVAQQIKGQSFGDDGFGETIMHVAPGLDFEQEQVGTLPQEVEDEMQEHSLEDATDAIARLRELLSSGELLDREGADLMAQATKFEKSELIHNAYFHSRLFVSYLAAVLVHRFGLNPSDAFHRDNAAMSFLHELEGSASPLEG
;
A
#
# COMPACT_ATOMS: atom_id res chain seq x y z
N MET A 1 -14.23 -15.75 -36.43
CA MET A 1 -14.42 -15.92 -34.98
C MET A 1 -13.56 -14.86 -34.31
N VAL A 2 -14.01 -14.24 -33.24
CA VAL A 2 -13.24 -13.22 -32.53
C VAL A 2 -12.91 -13.78 -31.15
N LYS A 3 -11.62 -13.93 -30.86
CA LYS A 3 -11.16 -14.33 -29.54
C LYS A 3 -11.32 -13.16 -28.56
N VAL A 4 -12.06 -13.38 -27.48
CA VAL A 4 -12.33 -12.37 -26.44
C VAL A 4 -11.73 -12.85 -25.12
N ILE A 5 -10.67 -12.21 -24.66
CA ILE A 5 -10.04 -12.50 -23.37
C ILE A 5 -10.70 -11.64 -22.30
N THR A 6 -11.37 -12.25 -21.33
CA THR A 6 -12.03 -11.56 -20.21
C THR A 6 -11.15 -11.57 -18.97
N VAL A 7 -10.93 -10.41 -18.34
CA VAL A 7 -10.06 -10.25 -17.17
C VAL A 7 -10.86 -9.69 -16.00
N HIS A 8 -11.13 -10.56 -15.01
CA HIS A 8 -11.99 -10.21 -13.88
C HIS A 8 -11.35 -9.20 -12.91
N GLY A 9 -12.18 -8.53 -12.13
CA GLY A 9 -11.75 -7.60 -11.08
C GLY A 9 -11.22 -8.28 -9.83
N THR A 10 -10.95 -7.47 -8.80
CA THR A 10 -10.52 -7.96 -7.48
C THR A 10 -11.60 -8.84 -6.86
N PHE A 11 -11.20 -9.92 -6.18
CA PHE A 11 -12.10 -10.86 -5.47
C PHE A 11 -13.12 -11.62 -6.32
N ALA A 12 -13.12 -11.43 -7.64
CA ALA A 12 -13.99 -12.14 -8.58
C ALA A 12 -13.42 -13.49 -9.06
N HIS A 13 -12.34 -13.99 -8.44
CA HIS A 13 -11.70 -15.26 -8.82
C HIS A 13 -12.66 -16.44 -8.61
N ARG A 14 -12.72 -17.32 -9.61
CA ARG A 14 -13.40 -18.62 -9.57
C ARG A 14 -12.55 -19.62 -10.35
N ASP A 15 -12.53 -20.89 -9.95
CA ASP A 15 -11.68 -21.90 -10.61
C ASP A 15 -12.26 -22.39 -11.95
N SER A 16 -13.57 -22.18 -12.18
CA SER A 16 -14.27 -22.62 -13.39
C SER A 16 -14.23 -21.56 -14.48
N ASP A 17 -13.98 -22.00 -15.72
CA ASP A 17 -14.16 -21.16 -16.92
C ASP A 17 -15.63 -20.87 -17.22
N HIS A 18 -16.53 -21.75 -16.77
CA HIS A 18 -17.97 -21.64 -17.02
C HIS A 18 -18.73 -21.20 -15.77
N GLY A 19 -19.76 -20.37 -15.97
CA GLY A 19 -20.66 -19.95 -14.90
C GLY A 19 -21.37 -18.64 -15.19
N ASP A 20 -21.95 -18.07 -14.15
CA ASP A 20 -22.80 -16.88 -14.26
C ASP A 20 -22.02 -15.57 -14.06
N SER A 21 -20.75 -15.63 -13.65
CA SER A 21 -19.94 -14.42 -13.53
C SER A 21 -19.70 -13.82 -14.92
N TRP A 22 -19.77 -12.49 -15.06
CA TRP A 22 -19.71 -11.82 -16.37
C TRP A 22 -18.53 -12.26 -17.25
N TRP A 23 -17.38 -12.57 -16.64
CA TRP A 23 -16.15 -12.93 -17.32
C TRP A 23 -16.08 -14.41 -17.71
N GLN A 24 -16.98 -15.25 -17.21
CA GLN A 24 -17.03 -16.69 -17.49
C GLN A 24 -17.78 -16.99 -18.79
N VAL A 25 -17.50 -18.16 -19.34
CA VAL A 25 -18.21 -18.73 -20.49
C VAL A 25 -19.61 -19.16 -20.07
N GLY A 26 -20.60 -18.83 -20.89
CA GLY A 26 -22.02 -19.08 -20.68
C GLY A 26 -22.74 -18.04 -19.83
N SER A 27 -22.03 -17.00 -19.38
CA SER A 27 -22.61 -15.95 -18.53
C SER A 27 -23.73 -15.19 -19.25
N PRO A 28 -24.69 -14.60 -18.50
CA PRO A 28 -25.72 -13.74 -19.09
C PRO A 28 -25.12 -12.62 -19.96
N PHE A 29 -24.04 -12.00 -19.48
CA PHE A 29 -23.28 -10.99 -20.22
C PHE A 29 -22.79 -11.51 -21.58
N GLN A 30 -22.10 -12.65 -21.61
CA GLN A 30 -21.61 -13.22 -22.87
C GLN A 30 -22.77 -13.49 -23.83
N LYS A 31 -23.86 -14.08 -23.36
CA LYS A 31 -25.01 -14.42 -24.21
C LYS A 31 -25.61 -13.18 -24.84
N LEU A 32 -25.79 -12.11 -24.06
CA LEU A 32 -26.30 -10.84 -24.56
C LEU A 32 -25.34 -10.20 -25.58
N LEU A 33 -24.05 -10.14 -25.25
CA LEU A 33 -23.04 -9.56 -26.14
C LEU A 33 -22.92 -10.36 -27.45
N GLN A 34 -22.90 -11.69 -27.37
CA GLN A 34 -22.87 -12.58 -28.53
C GLN A 34 -24.12 -12.42 -29.40
N ASN A 35 -25.29 -12.19 -28.81
CA ASN A 35 -26.50 -11.94 -29.59
C ASN A 35 -26.41 -10.63 -30.38
N LEU A 36 -25.66 -9.64 -29.89
CA LEU A 36 -25.49 -8.34 -30.54
C LEU A 36 -24.36 -8.33 -31.59
N ILE A 37 -23.32 -9.15 -31.44
CA ILE A 37 -22.22 -9.21 -32.40
C ILE A 37 -22.40 -10.36 -33.41
N GLN A 38 -22.24 -10.10 -34.70
CA GLN A 38 -22.45 -11.09 -35.76
C GLN A 38 -21.38 -12.19 -35.73
N GLU A 39 -20.13 -11.83 -35.46
CA GLU A 39 -19.05 -12.80 -35.35
C GLU A 39 -19.22 -13.72 -34.12
N PRO A 40 -18.89 -15.02 -34.23
CA PRO A 40 -18.78 -15.87 -33.06
C PRO A 40 -17.68 -15.37 -32.12
N LEU A 41 -18.03 -15.11 -30.87
CA LEU A 41 -17.16 -14.70 -29.79
C LEU A 41 -16.66 -15.93 -29.03
N ASP A 42 -15.36 -16.21 -29.18
CA ASP A 42 -14.69 -17.25 -28.40
C ASP A 42 -14.15 -16.62 -27.11
N VAL A 43 -14.93 -16.73 -26.04
CA VAL A 43 -14.58 -16.15 -24.74
C VAL A 43 -13.57 -17.04 -24.03
N GLU A 44 -12.39 -16.50 -23.74
CA GLU A 44 -11.34 -17.14 -22.94
C GLU A 44 -11.18 -16.39 -21.60
N PRO A 45 -11.72 -16.94 -20.51
CA PRO A 45 -11.49 -16.44 -19.16
C PRO A 45 -10.00 -16.39 -18.79
N PHE A 46 -9.51 -15.21 -18.39
CA PHE A 46 -8.12 -15.07 -17.93
C PHE A 46 -8.01 -15.17 -16.40
N HIS A 47 -7.59 -16.34 -15.92
CA HIS A 47 -7.42 -16.61 -14.49
C HIS A 47 -6.22 -15.91 -13.86
N TRP A 48 -6.51 -15.14 -12.82
CA TRP A 48 -5.52 -14.52 -11.95
C TRP A 48 -6.02 -14.41 -10.52
N SER A 49 -5.15 -14.08 -9.58
CA SER A 49 -5.49 -14.14 -8.15
C SER A 49 -6.68 -13.26 -7.72
N GLY A 50 -7.01 -12.22 -8.49
CA GLY A 50 -7.96 -11.19 -8.06
C GLY A 50 -7.51 -10.47 -6.78
N ALA A 51 -6.24 -10.56 -6.38
CA ALA A 51 -5.75 -9.93 -5.16
C ALA A 51 -5.64 -8.41 -5.32
N ASN A 52 -5.96 -7.67 -4.26
CA ASN A 52 -5.70 -6.23 -4.22
C ASN A 52 -4.19 -5.96 -4.02
N SER A 53 -3.40 -6.19 -5.08
CA SER A 53 -1.95 -6.10 -5.08
C SER A 53 -1.44 -5.60 -6.43
N GLU A 54 -0.69 -4.50 -6.43
CA GLU A 54 -0.03 -3.93 -7.60
C GLU A 54 1.01 -4.88 -8.18
N VAL A 55 1.77 -5.56 -7.33
CA VAL A 55 2.73 -6.58 -7.76
C VAL A 55 2.01 -7.71 -8.50
N GLN A 56 0.86 -8.18 -8.02
CA GLN A 56 0.08 -9.21 -8.70
C GLN A 56 -0.52 -8.69 -10.00
N ARG A 57 -1.03 -7.45 -10.05
CA ARG A 57 -1.52 -6.84 -11.30
C ARG A 57 -0.44 -6.78 -12.37
N ARG A 58 0.80 -6.40 -12.02
CA ARG A 58 1.95 -6.38 -12.96
C ARG A 58 2.35 -7.77 -13.43
N LYS A 59 2.41 -8.75 -12.52
CA LYS A 59 2.68 -10.16 -12.89
C LYS A 59 1.61 -10.70 -13.82
N THR A 60 0.34 -10.36 -13.55
CA THR A 60 -0.83 -10.72 -14.35
C THR A 60 -0.75 -10.10 -15.73
N GLY A 61 -0.49 -8.79 -15.84
CA GLY A 61 -0.27 -8.13 -17.12
C GLY A 61 0.88 -8.73 -17.93
N ALA A 62 1.98 -9.13 -17.28
CA ALA A 62 3.08 -9.82 -17.95
C ALA A 62 2.71 -11.22 -18.46
N ARG A 63 1.84 -11.95 -17.76
CA ARG A 63 1.29 -13.23 -18.24
C ARG A 63 0.33 -12.99 -19.40
N LEU A 64 -0.57 -12.03 -19.27
CA LEU A 64 -1.55 -11.67 -20.29
C LEU A 64 -0.87 -11.20 -21.59
N ALA A 65 0.19 -10.38 -21.51
CA ALA A 65 0.99 -9.99 -22.67
C ALA A 65 1.58 -11.19 -23.42
N LYS A 66 2.00 -12.25 -22.70
CA LYS A 66 2.48 -13.48 -23.33
C LYS A 66 1.36 -14.25 -24.02
N VAL A 67 0.17 -14.28 -23.44
CA VAL A 67 -1.01 -14.92 -24.06
C VAL A 67 -1.39 -14.18 -25.33
N ILE A 68 -1.55 -12.86 -25.27
CA ILE A 68 -1.83 -12.01 -26.44
C ILE A 68 -0.75 -12.21 -27.51
N GLY A 69 0.53 -12.16 -27.12
CA GLY A 69 1.65 -12.30 -28.05
C GLY A 69 1.79 -13.68 -28.71
N ARG A 70 1.11 -14.71 -28.19
CA ARG A 70 1.07 -16.08 -28.74
C ARG A 70 -0.21 -16.38 -29.52
N SER A 71 -1.20 -15.49 -29.46
CA SER A 71 -2.45 -15.65 -30.18
C SER A 71 -2.18 -15.57 -31.68
N GLU A 72 -2.75 -16.51 -32.45
CA GLU A 72 -2.62 -16.52 -33.92
C GLU A 72 -3.41 -15.36 -34.53
N GLU A 73 -4.60 -15.10 -34.00
CA GLU A 73 -5.44 -13.95 -34.33
C GLU A 73 -5.36 -12.89 -33.22
N PRO A 74 -5.36 -11.58 -33.56
CA PRO A 74 -5.37 -10.51 -32.58
C PRO A 74 -6.62 -10.59 -31.68
N PRO A 75 -6.49 -10.83 -30.36
CA PRO A 75 -7.64 -10.95 -29.48
C PRO A 75 -8.20 -9.58 -29.08
N LEU A 76 -9.49 -9.53 -28.75
CA LEU A 76 -10.11 -8.44 -28.00
C LEU A 76 -9.94 -8.73 -26.51
N VAL A 77 -9.54 -7.74 -25.71
CA VAL A 77 -9.44 -7.90 -24.25
C VAL A 77 -10.49 -7.04 -23.57
N ILE A 78 -11.27 -7.61 -22.66
CA ILE A 78 -12.23 -6.88 -21.82
C ILE A 78 -11.81 -7.05 -20.36
N GLY A 79 -11.36 -5.98 -19.72
CA GLY A 79 -10.94 -5.98 -18.33
C GLY A 79 -11.85 -5.12 -17.45
N HIS A 80 -12.21 -5.62 -16.27
CA HIS A 80 -13.00 -4.85 -15.30
C HIS A 80 -12.17 -4.52 -14.05
N SER A 81 -12.42 -3.36 -13.44
CA SER A 81 -11.79 -2.97 -12.19
C SER A 81 -10.26 -3.16 -12.27
N HIS A 82 -9.65 -3.85 -11.31
CA HIS A 82 -8.21 -4.13 -11.29
C HIS A 82 -7.75 -5.11 -12.39
N GLY A 83 -8.66 -5.89 -12.98
CA GLY A 83 -8.40 -6.68 -14.18
C GLY A 83 -8.14 -5.81 -15.40
N GLY A 84 -8.82 -4.67 -15.51
CA GLY A 84 -8.53 -3.65 -16.51
C GLY A 84 -7.12 -3.05 -16.33
N SER A 85 -6.69 -2.82 -15.09
CA SER A 85 -5.31 -2.39 -14.82
C SER A 85 -4.29 -3.44 -15.31
N ALA A 86 -4.57 -4.74 -15.13
CA ALA A 86 -3.71 -5.79 -15.66
C ALA A 86 -3.69 -5.84 -17.20
N ALA A 87 -4.82 -5.59 -17.86
CA ALA A 87 -4.91 -5.46 -19.32
C ALA A 87 -4.05 -4.30 -19.85
N ILE A 88 -4.10 -3.13 -19.18
CA ILE A 88 -3.20 -2.01 -19.51
C ILE A 88 -1.73 -2.37 -19.30
N GLN A 89 -1.39 -3.06 -18.21
CA GLN A 89 -0.02 -3.52 -17.99
C GLN A 89 0.46 -4.46 -19.11
N ALA A 90 -0.44 -5.28 -19.65
CA ALA A 90 -0.14 -6.13 -20.80
C ALA A 90 0.12 -5.31 -22.08
N LEU A 91 -0.72 -4.30 -22.36
CA LEU A 91 -0.54 -3.39 -23.49
C LEU A 91 0.81 -2.67 -23.44
N LEU A 92 1.17 -2.12 -22.27
CA LEU A 92 2.44 -1.44 -22.06
C LEU A 92 3.64 -2.38 -22.30
N LEU A 93 3.56 -3.62 -21.83
CA LEU A 93 4.62 -4.61 -22.07
C LEU A 93 4.73 -5.02 -23.54
N LEU A 94 3.60 -5.18 -24.24
CA LEU A 94 3.59 -5.45 -25.68
C LEU A 94 4.20 -4.30 -26.46
N TYR A 95 3.93 -3.06 -26.06
CA TYR A 95 4.56 -1.88 -26.67
C TYR A 95 6.06 -1.85 -26.44
N LEU A 96 6.52 -2.11 -25.22
CA LEU A 96 7.97 -2.16 -24.95
C LEU A 96 8.69 -3.22 -25.78
N GLN A 97 7.98 -4.27 -26.20
CA GLN A 97 8.51 -5.33 -27.05
C GLN A 97 8.40 -5.04 -28.56
N LYS A 98 7.28 -4.45 -29.00
CA LYS A 98 6.90 -4.35 -30.43
C LYS A 98 6.78 -2.91 -30.94
N GLY A 99 6.95 -1.90 -30.08
CA GLY A 99 6.66 -0.49 -30.38
C GLY A 99 5.22 -0.30 -30.82
N LYS A 100 4.98 0.64 -31.76
CA LYS A 100 3.64 0.93 -32.32
C LYS A 100 2.93 -0.29 -32.94
N ARG A 101 3.66 -1.36 -33.28
CA ARG A 101 3.06 -2.62 -33.78
C ARG A 101 2.34 -3.41 -32.68
N SER A 102 2.38 -2.97 -31.42
CA SER A 102 1.64 -3.61 -30.33
C SER A 102 0.13 -3.59 -30.56
N CYS A 103 -0.44 -2.51 -31.09
CA CYS A 103 -1.87 -2.45 -31.40
C CYS A 103 -2.24 -3.47 -32.49
N ALA A 104 -1.34 -3.79 -33.44
CA ALA A 104 -1.60 -4.83 -34.44
C ALA A 104 -1.63 -6.26 -33.85
N ALA A 105 -1.12 -6.45 -32.63
CA ALA A 105 -1.19 -7.71 -31.91
C ALA A 105 -2.51 -7.88 -31.13
N LEU A 106 -3.40 -6.87 -31.18
CA LEU A 106 -4.68 -6.84 -30.49
C LEU A 106 -5.78 -6.41 -31.47
N ARG A 107 -7.00 -6.90 -31.25
CA ARG A 107 -8.17 -6.31 -31.89
C ARG A 107 -8.56 -5.01 -31.17
N GLY A 108 -8.42 -5.00 -29.86
CA GLY A 108 -8.71 -3.87 -28.99
C GLY A 108 -8.60 -4.25 -27.52
N ILE A 109 -8.62 -3.24 -26.64
CA ILE A 109 -8.75 -3.40 -25.19
C ILE A 109 -9.85 -2.48 -24.70
N ALA A 110 -10.87 -3.03 -24.06
CA ALA A 110 -11.89 -2.28 -23.34
C ALA A 110 -11.66 -2.46 -21.83
N THR A 111 -11.51 -1.36 -21.10
CA THR A 111 -11.45 -1.39 -19.63
C THR A 111 -12.70 -0.77 -19.04
N ILE A 112 -13.34 -1.46 -18.11
CA ILE A 112 -14.65 -1.11 -17.57
C ILE A 112 -14.50 -0.83 -16.07
N GLY A 113 -14.98 0.34 -15.62
CA GLY A 113 -14.89 0.76 -14.22
C GLY A 113 -13.48 0.69 -13.65
N THR A 114 -12.44 0.89 -14.47
CA THR A 114 -11.07 0.55 -14.07
C THR A 114 -10.37 1.73 -13.40
N PRO A 115 -9.96 1.62 -12.12
CA PRO A 115 -9.15 2.65 -11.51
C PRO A 115 -7.73 2.65 -12.12
N MET A 116 -7.38 3.74 -12.79
CA MET A 116 -6.04 3.94 -13.34
C MET A 116 -5.15 4.67 -12.33
N PHE A 117 -4.14 3.98 -11.84
CA PHE A 117 -3.17 4.52 -10.89
C PHE A 117 -2.01 5.20 -11.60
N ARG A 118 -1.78 6.47 -11.27
CA ARG A 118 -0.54 7.16 -11.62
C ARG A 118 0.46 7.03 -10.50
N PHE A 119 1.59 6.41 -10.77
CA PHE A 119 2.67 6.26 -9.80
C PHE A 119 3.74 7.34 -10.01
N ARG A 120 4.30 7.84 -8.91
CA ARG A 120 5.56 8.60 -8.90
C ARG A 120 6.58 7.86 -8.10
N TRP A 121 7.82 7.93 -8.57
CA TRP A 121 8.94 7.44 -7.80
C TRP A 121 9.04 8.14 -6.45
N ASN A 122 9.14 7.35 -5.40
CA ASN A 122 9.48 7.88 -4.11
C ASN A 122 11.00 8.13 -4.07
N ARG A 123 11.37 9.41 -3.96
CA ARG A 123 12.77 9.83 -3.86
C ARG A 123 13.46 9.21 -2.64
N ASN A 124 12.70 8.87 -1.60
CA ASN A 124 13.22 8.24 -0.40
C ASN A 124 13.69 6.80 -0.70
N PRO A 125 15.00 6.49 -0.59
CA PRO A 125 15.51 5.15 -0.83
C PRO A 125 14.96 4.10 0.14
N PHE A 126 14.60 4.49 1.37
CA PHE A 126 14.04 3.56 2.38
C PHE A 126 12.69 2.97 1.97
N SER A 127 11.90 3.72 1.18
CA SER A 127 10.61 3.25 0.67
C SER A 127 10.73 2.16 -0.41
N ARG A 128 11.95 1.94 -0.94
CA ARG A 128 12.24 0.96 -1.99
C ARG A 128 12.54 -0.43 -1.45
N PHE A 129 12.64 -0.54 -0.13
CA PHE A 129 12.91 -1.80 0.54
C PHE A 129 11.64 -2.32 1.21
N ASP A 130 11.48 -3.63 1.14
CA ASP A 130 10.56 -4.37 1.98
C ASP A 130 11.00 -4.28 3.45
N VAL A 131 10.20 -4.85 4.35
CA VAL A 131 10.50 -4.83 5.80
C VAL A 131 11.89 -5.40 6.08
N MET A 132 12.25 -6.52 5.44
CA MET A 132 13.56 -7.14 5.59
C MET A 132 14.70 -6.23 5.11
N GLY A 133 14.58 -5.64 3.93
CA GLY A 133 15.59 -4.73 3.39
C GLY A 133 15.76 -3.46 4.24
N ARG A 134 14.69 -2.95 4.88
CA ARG A 134 14.79 -1.85 5.84
C ARG A 134 15.53 -2.28 7.11
N LEU A 135 15.24 -3.47 7.64
CA LEU A 135 15.95 -4.01 8.81
C LEU A 135 17.44 -4.23 8.50
N MET A 136 17.76 -4.79 7.34
CA MET A 136 19.15 -4.95 6.89
C MET A 136 19.86 -3.60 6.74
N LEU A 137 19.18 -2.59 6.21
CA LEU A 137 19.72 -1.24 6.08
C LEU A 137 19.97 -0.58 7.45
N LEU A 138 19.02 -0.68 8.38
CA LEU A 138 19.18 -0.18 9.74
C LEU A 138 20.30 -0.90 10.48
N PHE A 139 20.40 -2.22 10.31
CA PHE A 139 21.48 -3.03 10.85
C PHE A 139 22.85 -2.59 10.30
N ALA A 140 22.96 -2.38 8.98
CA ALA A 140 24.18 -1.88 8.35
C ALA A 140 24.57 -0.49 8.86
N ILE A 141 23.59 0.43 8.99
CA ILE A 141 23.82 1.77 9.57
C ILE A 141 24.27 1.66 11.04
N GLY A 142 23.65 0.76 11.81
CA GLY A 142 23.99 0.52 13.21
C GLY A 142 25.43 0.01 13.37
N LEU A 143 25.83 -0.97 12.56
CA LEU A 143 27.22 -1.47 12.53
C LEU A 143 28.21 -0.36 12.19
N LEU A 144 27.91 0.47 11.18
CA LEU A 144 28.77 1.60 10.81
C LEU A 144 28.86 2.64 11.94
N GLY A 145 27.75 2.94 12.61
CA GLY A 145 27.69 3.89 13.72
C GLY A 145 28.49 3.46 14.95
N MET A 146 28.34 2.19 15.38
CA MET A 146 29.11 1.62 16.49
C MET A 146 30.62 1.70 16.23
N LYS A 147 31.05 1.43 15.00
CA LYS A 147 32.47 1.48 14.63
C LYS A 147 33.02 2.89 14.50
N GLY A 148 32.20 3.85 14.05
CA GLY A 148 32.55 5.27 14.07
C GLY A 148 32.85 5.78 15.48
N GLY A 149 32.06 5.33 16.47
CA GLY A 149 32.29 5.63 17.89
C GLY A 149 33.58 5.01 18.43
N ASP A 150 33.85 3.74 18.10
CA ASP A 150 35.08 3.05 18.49
C ASP A 150 36.35 3.72 17.94
N LEU A 151 36.30 4.19 16.68
CA LEU A 151 37.40 4.92 16.05
C LEU A 151 37.57 6.32 16.64
N ALA A 152 36.49 7.00 17.02
CA ALA A 152 36.54 8.30 17.67
C ALA A 152 37.14 8.23 19.09
N ASN A 153 36.86 7.15 19.83
CA ASN A 153 37.36 6.93 21.19
C ASN A 153 38.81 6.43 21.25
N GLN A 154 39.41 5.99 20.14
CA GLN A 154 40.76 5.41 20.10
C GLN A 154 41.90 6.42 19.90
N ARG A 155 41.70 7.70 20.24
CA ARG A 155 42.80 8.68 20.29
C ARG A 155 43.58 8.58 21.60
N THR A 156 44.34 7.50 21.78
CA THR A 156 45.47 7.46 22.71
C THR A 156 46.76 7.33 21.89
N PRO A 157 47.70 8.30 21.94
CA PRO A 157 48.86 8.36 21.04
C PRO A 157 49.91 7.24 21.16
N ASP A 158 49.88 6.40 22.20
CA ASP A 158 51.07 5.63 22.60
C ASP A 158 51.08 4.13 22.24
N ASP A 159 50.01 3.57 21.66
CA ASP A 159 49.98 2.12 21.35
C ASP A 159 50.44 1.81 19.92
N LEU A 160 51.77 1.72 19.78
CA LEU A 160 52.48 1.18 18.61
C LEU A 160 52.18 -0.32 18.41
N PHE A 161 51.41 -0.64 17.36
CA PHE A 161 51.61 -1.76 16.43
C PHE A 161 51.77 -3.18 17.03
N THR A 162 50.81 -3.64 17.82
CA THR A 162 50.66 -5.09 18.12
C THR A 162 49.82 -5.78 17.05
N GLY A 163 50.13 -7.05 16.71
CA GLY A 163 49.40 -7.84 15.69
C GLY A 163 47.88 -7.95 15.94
N VAL A 164 47.43 -7.74 17.17
CA VAL A 164 46.02 -7.62 17.55
C VAL A 164 45.34 -6.41 16.90
N GLN A 165 46.04 -5.26 16.77
CA GLN A 165 45.49 -4.09 16.08
C GLN A 165 45.31 -4.34 14.58
N LEU A 166 46.25 -5.04 13.93
CA LEU A 166 46.14 -5.39 12.50
C LEU A 166 44.96 -6.34 12.24
N LEU A 167 44.78 -7.36 13.10
CA LEU A 167 43.61 -8.24 13.05
C LEU A 167 42.30 -7.47 13.25
N ARG A 168 42.26 -6.56 14.24
CA ARG A 168 41.08 -5.71 14.48
C ARG A 168 40.78 -4.82 13.27
N GLN A 169 41.78 -4.16 12.70
CA GLN A 169 41.63 -3.34 11.50
C GLN A 169 41.13 -4.17 10.31
N PHE A 170 41.66 -5.37 10.10
CA PHE A 170 41.21 -6.28 9.05
C PHE A 170 39.72 -6.62 9.18
N PHE A 171 39.25 -7.03 10.37
CA PHE A 171 37.82 -7.33 10.58
C PHE A 171 36.93 -6.10 10.37
N VAL A 172 37.38 -4.92 10.81
CA VAL A 172 36.66 -3.65 10.56
C VAL A 172 36.55 -3.37 9.06
N SER A 173 37.64 -3.55 8.29
CA SER A 173 37.61 -3.37 6.83
C SER A 173 36.68 -4.36 6.14
N VAL A 174 36.65 -5.62 6.57
CA VAL A 174 35.74 -6.65 6.05
C VAL A 174 34.28 -6.31 6.35
N GLU A 175 33.96 -5.90 7.58
CA GLU A 175 32.60 -5.51 7.97
C GLU A 175 32.10 -4.29 7.20
N VAL A 176 32.94 -3.25 7.05
CA VAL A 176 32.61 -2.05 6.25
C VAL A 176 32.42 -2.43 4.78
N ALA A 177 33.32 -3.23 4.21
CA ALA A 177 33.19 -3.70 2.83
C ALA A 177 31.90 -4.51 2.62
N PHE A 178 31.53 -5.35 3.60
CA PHE A 178 30.29 -6.12 3.56
C PHE A 178 29.06 -5.22 3.63
N ALA A 179 29.03 -4.25 4.56
CA ALA A 179 27.95 -3.25 4.64
C ALA A 179 27.83 -2.42 3.35
N SER A 180 28.95 -1.96 2.79
CA SER A 180 28.99 -1.26 1.51
C SER A 180 28.52 -2.13 0.35
N LEU A 181 28.85 -3.42 0.32
CA LEU A 181 28.35 -4.36 -0.69
C LEU A 181 26.83 -4.53 -0.59
N ILE A 182 26.28 -4.69 0.62
CA ILE A 182 24.83 -4.74 0.83
C ILE A 182 24.18 -3.46 0.30
N LEU A 183 24.68 -2.29 0.68
CA LEU A 183 24.16 -1.00 0.21
C LEU A 183 24.24 -0.88 -1.33
N PHE A 184 25.34 -1.32 -1.94
CA PHE A 184 25.51 -1.33 -3.39
C PHE A 184 24.51 -2.25 -4.09
N LEU A 185 24.34 -3.48 -3.59
CA LEU A 185 23.38 -4.44 -4.15
C LEU A 185 21.94 -3.92 -4.03
N LEU A 186 21.60 -3.34 -2.88
CA LEU A 186 20.31 -2.70 -2.63
C LEU A 186 20.09 -1.51 -3.59
N TYR A 187 21.10 -0.68 -3.80
CA TYR A 187 21.06 0.43 -4.75
C TYR A 187 20.90 -0.05 -6.20
N ALA A 188 21.70 -1.03 -6.64
CA ALA A 188 21.66 -1.58 -8.00
C ALA A 188 20.30 -2.25 -8.30
N TYR A 189 19.77 -3.00 -7.33
CA TYR A 189 18.43 -3.58 -7.41
C TYR A 189 17.36 -2.49 -7.56
N SER A 190 17.40 -1.47 -6.69
CA SER A 190 16.53 -0.30 -6.77
C SER A 190 16.62 0.40 -8.12
N TYR A 191 17.84 0.64 -8.63
CA TYR A 191 18.08 1.38 -9.88
C TYR A 191 17.54 0.62 -11.10
N ARG A 192 17.76 -0.70 -11.15
CA ARG A 192 17.26 -1.54 -12.23
C ARG A 192 15.73 -1.56 -12.27
N ASN A 193 15.08 -1.61 -11.11
CA ASN A 193 13.63 -1.53 -11.01
C ASN A 193 13.11 -0.14 -11.40
N ALA A 194 13.79 0.93 -10.98
CA ALA A 194 13.45 2.31 -11.35
C ALA A 194 13.46 2.51 -12.87
N LYS A 195 14.52 2.06 -13.56
CA LYS A 195 14.67 2.23 -15.01
C LYS A 195 13.61 1.46 -15.80
N ARG A 196 13.21 0.27 -15.33
CA ARG A 196 12.10 -0.48 -15.93
C ARG A 196 10.79 0.30 -15.78
N GLN A 197 10.57 0.94 -14.64
CA GLN A 197 9.35 1.69 -14.33
C GLN A 197 9.29 3.07 -14.99
N ASP A 198 10.41 3.77 -15.18
CA ASP A 198 10.45 5.04 -15.91
C ASP A 198 9.98 4.89 -17.37
N LEU A 199 10.15 3.71 -17.97
CA LEU A 199 9.60 3.39 -19.29
C LEU A 199 8.08 3.20 -19.28
N PHE A 200 7.48 2.80 -18.15
CA PHE A 200 6.02 2.74 -17.97
C PHE A 200 5.39 4.14 -17.78
N ARG A 201 6.19 5.18 -17.50
CA ARG A 201 5.73 6.54 -17.18
C ARG A 201 5.55 7.45 -18.38
N LEU A 202 5.91 6.99 -19.57
CA LEU A 202 5.90 7.83 -20.74
C LEU A 202 4.47 8.03 -21.23
N ASN A 203 3.85 9.08 -20.69
CA ASN A 203 2.63 9.68 -21.22
C ASN A 203 2.72 9.96 -22.73
N THR A 204 3.93 9.99 -23.30
CA THR A 204 4.20 10.11 -24.73
C THR A 204 3.82 8.87 -25.55
N LEU A 205 3.66 7.70 -24.93
CA LEU A 205 3.28 6.48 -25.65
C LEU A 205 1.77 6.41 -25.89
N PHE A 206 0.99 7.14 -25.10
CA PHE A 206 -0.43 6.90 -25.00
C PHE A 206 -1.26 7.36 -26.20
N GLY A 207 -0.85 8.46 -26.85
CA GLY A 207 -1.47 8.86 -28.12
C GLY A 207 -1.29 7.82 -29.24
N SER A 208 -0.44 6.81 -29.07
CA SER A 208 -0.34 5.68 -30.00
C SER A 208 -1.27 4.50 -29.70
N TYR A 209 -2.07 4.56 -28.61
CA TYR A 209 -3.00 3.49 -28.25
C TYR A 209 -4.48 3.86 -28.41
N SER A 210 -4.80 5.12 -28.75
CA SER A 210 -6.19 5.57 -28.95
C SER A 210 -6.99 4.67 -29.88
N ASP A 211 -6.30 4.05 -30.85
CA ASP A 211 -6.92 3.23 -31.88
C ASP A 211 -7.25 1.81 -31.38
N CYS A 212 -6.62 1.36 -30.29
CA CYS A 212 -6.74 -0.01 -29.80
C CYS A 212 -7.16 -0.11 -28.34
N TYR A 213 -7.61 0.99 -27.73
CA TYR A 213 -7.99 1.06 -26.33
C TYR A 213 -9.20 1.98 -26.12
N VAL A 214 -10.10 1.59 -25.20
CA VAL A 214 -11.21 2.41 -24.73
C VAL A 214 -11.44 2.20 -23.23
N ALA A 215 -11.61 3.30 -22.48
CA ALA A 215 -12.08 3.28 -21.10
C ALA A 215 -13.58 3.57 -21.04
N LEU A 216 -14.33 2.75 -20.31
CA LEU A 216 -15.75 2.95 -20.03
C LEU A 216 -15.95 3.00 -18.51
N ASN A 217 -16.55 4.07 -18.01
CA ASN A 217 -16.77 4.24 -16.58
C ASN A 217 -18.00 5.09 -16.30
N HIS A 218 -18.73 4.70 -15.27
CA HIS A 218 -19.78 5.50 -14.68
C HIS A 218 -19.17 6.69 -13.90
N GLU A 219 -19.73 7.89 -14.00
CA GLU A 219 -19.21 9.09 -13.31
C GLU A 219 -19.14 8.87 -11.79
N ARG A 220 -20.19 8.24 -11.24
CA ARG A 220 -20.36 7.93 -9.82
C ARG A 220 -19.83 6.57 -9.36
N ASP A 221 -19.01 5.89 -10.17
CA ASP A 221 -18.41 4.59 -9.77
C ASP A 221 -17.74 4.68 -8.40
N GLU A 222 -18.27 3.91 -7.43
CA GLU A 222 -17.89 4.03 -6.02
C GLU A 222 -16.49 3.50 -5.76
N ALA A 223 -16.03 2.51 -6.53
CA ALA A 223 -14.68 1.98 -6.37
C ALA A 223 -13.66 3.05 -6.80
N ILE A 224 -13.88 3.69 -7.96
CA ILE A 224 -12.98 4.75 -8.45
C ILE A 224 -13.01 5.96 -7.51
N ASN A 225 -14.21 6.45 -7.17
CA ASN A 225 -14.37 7.64 -6.35
C ASN A 225 -13.98 7.42 -4.87
N GLY A 226 -14.17 6.21 -4.35
CA GLY A 226 -13.68 5.78 -3.05
C GLY A 226 -12.16 5.84 -2.98
N LEU A 227 -11.48 5.29 -3.98
CA LEU A 227 -10.01 5.35 -4.08
C LEU A 227 -9.49 6.79 -4.21
N ARG A 228 -10.17 7.64 -5.00
CA ARG A 228 -9.86 9.08 -5.06
C ARG A 228 -9.99 9.76 -3.70
N SER A 229 -11.03 9.43 -2.95
CA SER A 229 -11.29 9.98 -1.61
C SER A 229 -10.24 9.52 -0.60
N VAL A 230 -9.88 8.23 -0.60
CA VAL A 230 -8.83 7.67 0.27
C VAL A 230 -7.49 8.37 0.05
N LYS A 231 -7.18 8.76 -1.18
CA LYS A 231 -5.95 9.50 -1.49
C LYS A 231 -5.90 10.85 -0.75
N ILE A 232 -7.02 11.56 -0.71
CA ILE A 232 -7.13 12.89 -0.08
C ILE A 232 -7.26 12.76 1.44
N LEU A 233 -7.75 11.62 1.94
CA LEU A 233 -7.92 11.36 3.36
C LEU A 233 -6.59 11.54 4.11
N LYS A 234 -6.64 12.36 5.16
CA LYS A 234 -5.58 12.53 6.16
C LYS A 234 -6.14 12.08 7.50
N PRO A 235 -6.27 10.76 7.71
CA PRO A 235 -6.96 10.25 8.89
C PRO A 235 -6.18 10.65 10.14
N LYS A 236 -6.81 11.43 11.04
CA LYS A 236 -6.25 11.79 12.35
C LYS A 236 -6.68 10.75 13.39
N LEU A 237 -6.36 9.47 13.13
CA LEU A 237 -6.75 8.36 14.01
C LEU A 237 -5.99 8.38 15.33
N ILE A 238 -4.74 8.84 15.30
CA ILE A 238 -3.87 8.86 16.48
C ILE A 238 -3.83 10.27 17.02
N LYS A 239 -4.37 10.45 18.22
CA LYS A 239 -4.30 11.70 18.97
C LYS A 239 -3.02 11.71 19.81
N THR A 240 -2.30 12.83 19.82
CA THR A 240 -1.09 13.01 20.65
C THR A 240 -1.36 12.70 22.11
N HIS A 241 -2.55 13.06 22.60
CA HIS A 241 -2.98 12.75 23.97
C HIS A 241 -3.02 11.24 24.26
N SER A 242 -3.50 10.42 23.33
CA SER A 242 -3.57 8.96 23.52
C SER A 242 -2.17 8.34 23.61
N VAL A 243 -1.26 8.73 22.71
CA VAL A 243 0.14 8.28 22.73
C VAL A 243 0.86 8.75 24.00
N PHE A 244 0.62 10.01 24.39
CA PHE A 244 1.14 10.58 25.62
C PHE A 244 0.69 9.78 26.85
N VAL A 245 -0.62 9.54 27.02
CA VAL A 245 -1.16 8.80 28.17
C VAL A 245 -0.55 7.39 28.23
N SER A 246 -0.50 6.66 27.12
CA SER A 246 0.10 5.32 27.09
C SER A 246 1.58 5.32 27.44
N LEU A 247 2.38 6.24 26.87
CA LEU A 247 3.81 6.37 27.17
C LEU A 247 4.04 6.81 28.61
N PHE A 248 3.25 7.76 29.12
CA PHE A 248 3.36 8.27 30.48
C PHE A 248 3.04 7.19 31.50
N SER A 249 1.95 6.43 31.31
CA SER A 249 1.61 5.31 32.18
C SER A 249 2.71 4.24 32.18
N PHE A 250 3.22 3.87 31.00
CA PHE A 250 4.29 2.88 30.89
C PHE A 250 5.61 3.36 31.55
N LEU A 251 6.06 4.57 31.22
CA LEU A 251 7.32 5.11 31.73
C LEU A 251 7.26 5.38 33.24
N SER A 252 6.12 5.87 33.73
CA SER A 252 5.93 6.08 35.18
C SER A 252 5.95 4.75 35.94
N LEU A 253 5.28 3.72 35.43
CA LEU A 253 5.33 2.38 36.04
C LEU A 253 6.76 1.82 36.05
N LEU A 254 7.47 1.92 34.92
CA LEU A 254 8.84 1.45 34.80
C LEU A 254 9.78 2.17 35.78
N LEU A 255 9.70 3.50 35.86
CA LEU A 255 10.56 4.28 36.75
C LEU A 255 10.23 4.06 38.23
N VAL A 256 8.94 3.92 38.59
CA VAL A 256 8.54 3.54 39.96
C VAL A 256 9.06 2.15 40.31
N ALA A 257 9.01 1.18 39.38
CA ALA A 257 9.56 -0.16 39.59
C ALA A 257 11.08 -0.12 39.78
N VAL A 258 11.81 0.60 38.92
CA VAL A 258 13.27 0.79 39.05
C VAL A 258 13.62 1.47 40.38
N PHE A 259 12.88 2.50 40.77
CA PHE A 259 13.05 3.17 42.06
C PHE A 259 12.80 2.22 43.23
N PHE A 260 11.72 1.43 43.19
CA PHE A 260 11.41 0.46 44.24
C PHE A 260 12.49 -0.63 44.37
N VAL A 261 12.98 -1.16 43.24
CA VAL A 261 14.12 -2.10 43.22
C VAL A 261 15.37 -1.45 43.82
N ALA A 262 15.66 -0.19 43.47
CA ALA A 262 16.79 0.53 44.04
C ALA A 262 16.65 0.72 45.57
N GLN A 263 15.45 1.01 46.08
CA GLN A 263 15.20 1.11 47.53
C GLN A 263 15.31 -0.24 48.24
N LEU A 264 14.80 -1.32 47.64
CA LEU A 264 14.97 -2.66 48.17
C LEU A 264 16.44 -3.06 48.23
N LEU A 265 17.20 -2.80 47.16
CA LEU A 265 18.64 -3.04 47.12
C LEU A 265 19.35 -2.23 48.21
N LYS A 266 19.00 -0.94 48.38
CA LYS A 266 19.54 -0.09 49.45
C LYS A 266 19.24 -0.65 50.84
N ALA A 267 17.99 -1.06 51.10
CA ALA A 267 17.57 -1.60 52.38
C ALA A 267 18.24 -2.95 52.69
N ALA A 268 18.30 -3.85 51.71
CA ALA A 268 19.01 -5.13 51.82
C ALA A 268 20.50 -4.89 52.10
N ALA A 269 21.10 -3.92 51.43
CA ALA A 269 22.50 -3.62 51.59
C ALA A 269 22.81 -3.01 52.98
N LEU A 270 21.88 -2.25 53.58
CA LEU A 270 21.99 -1.78 54.98
C LEU A 270 21.89 -2.93 55.99
N GLN A 271 21.11 -3.97 55.69
CA GLN A 271 20.98 -5.16 56.55
C GLN A 271 22.13 -6.17 56.34
N PHE A 272 22.81 -6.14 55.19
CA PHE A 272 23.89 -7.06 54.82
C PHE A 272 25.11 -6.30 54.24
N PRO A 273 25.95 -5.67 55.10
CA PRO A 273 27.09 -4.84 54.67
C PRO A 273 28.08 -5.49 53.69
N PRO A 274 28.42 -6.80 53.77
CA PRO A 274 29.30 -7.44 52.80
C PRO A 274 28.74 -7.49 51.37
N LEU A 275 27.41 -7.53 51.25
CA LEU A 275 26.71 -7.50 49.96
C LEU A 275 26.78 -6.10 49.34
N LEU A 276 26.71 -5.06 50.18
CA LEU A 276 26.80 -3.64 49.80
C LEU A 276 28.16 -3.33 49.18
N GLU A 277 29.27 -3.81 49.78
CA GLU A 277 30.62 -3.64 49.22
C GLU A 277 30.72 -4.29 47.82
N THR A 278 30.13 -5.46 47.63
CA THR A 278 30.20 -6.21 46.35
C THR A 278 29.38 -5.53 45.25
N VAL A 279 28.15 -5.10 45.56
CA VAL A 279 27.27 -4.39 44.60
C VAL A 279 27.79 -2.98 44.32
N TYR A 280 28.28 -2.28 45.34
CA TYR A 280 28.88 -0.96 45.19
C TYR A 280 30.13 -1.01 44.31
N GLN A 281 31.06 -1.94 44.54
CA GLN A 281 32.24 -2.12 43.68
C GLN A 281 31.84 -2.43 42.21
N GLY A 282 30.81 -3.26 42.01
CA GLY A 282 30.27 -3.57 40.69
C GLY A 282 29.63 -2.37 39.98
N MET A 283 28.77 -1.60 40.67
CA MET A 283 28.14 -0.41 40.09
C MET A 283 29.10 0.76 39.92
N ARG A 284 30.05 0.92 40.85
CA ARG A 284 31.12 1.92 40.78
C ARG A 284 31.98 1.73 39.54
N SER A 285 32.22 0.47 39.14
CA SER A 285 32.92 0.15 37.89
C SER A 285 32.15 0.50 36.61
N LEU A 286 30.82 0.65 36.71
CA LEU A 286 29.92 0.95 35.58
C LEU A 286 29.56 2.43 35.45
N LEU A 287 29.63 3.23 36.54
CA LEU A 287 29.02 4.57 36.59
C LEU A 287 29.96 5.75 36.90
N ILE A 288 31.21 5.52 37.32
CA ILE A 288 32.11 6.65 37.60
C ILE A 288 32.75 7.19 36.30
N THR A 289 32.30 8.37 35.89
CA THR A 289 33.14 9.36 35.19
C THR A 289 34.03 10.10 36.20
N PRO A 290 35.21 10.61 35.82
CA PRO A 290 36.31 10.95 36.74
C PRO A 290 36.08 12.11 37.73
N THR A 291 34.89 12.72 37.79
CA THR A 291 34.67 14.03 38.42
C THR A 291 34.25 14.02 39.89
N GLU A 292 33.80 12.90 40.45
CA GLU A 292 33.26 12.88 41.83
C GLU A 292 34.31 12.71 42.94
N ALA A 293 35.56 12.38 42.61
CA ALA A 293 36.62 12.19 43.62
C ALA A 293 37.08 13.48 44.34
N ALA A 294 36.51 14.64 44.01
CA ALA A 294 36.97 15.94 44.51
C ALA A 294 36.16 16.54 45.68
N ILE A 295 34.96 16.04 45.99
CA ILE A 295 34.03 16.75 46.89
C ILE A 295 34.04 16.22 48.35
N GLU A 296 34.55 15.02 48.62
CA GLU A 296 34.32 14.34 49.90
C GLU A 296 35.20 14.74 51.10
N ARG A 297 36.04 15.78 51.01
CA ARG A 297 37.09 16.03 52.04
C ARG A 297 36.81 17.00 53.18
N ASN A 298 35.68 17.71 53.28
CA ASN A 298 35.57 18.75 54.33
C ASN A 298 34.15 19.01 54.85
N VAL A 299 33.63 18.21 55.78
CA VAL A 299 32.73 18.70 56.87
C VAL A 299 32.75 17.74 58.08
N PRO A 300 33.35 18.10 59.23
CA PRO A 300 33.16 17.40 60.50
C PRO A 300 32.24 18.19 61.46
N GLY A 301 31.23 17.50 62.03
CA GLY A 301 30.58 17.91 63.29
C GLY A 301 29.25 18.67 63.16
N ALA A 302 28.17 17.97 62.84
CA ALA A 302 26.80 18.45 63.10
C ALA A 302 25.94 17.32 63.67
N ASN A 303 25.58 17.42 64.96
CA ASN A 303 24.56 16.59 65.59
C ASN A 303 23.18 17.06 65.10
N SER A 304 22.60 16.36 64.14
CA SER A 304 21.37 16.73 63.44
C SER A 304 20.32 15.59 63.41
N GLY A 305 20.32 14.70 64.42
CA GLY A 305 19.55 13.44 64.40
C GLY A 305 18.03 13.58 64.19
N GLY A 306 17.38 14.61 64.72
CA GLY A 306 15.93 14.80 64.53
C GLY A 306 15.56 15.46 63.20
N MET A 307 16.31 16.50 62.81
CA MET A 307 16.06 17.22 61.56
C MET A 307 16.45 16.38 60.34
N VAL A 308 17.48 15.53 60.44
CA VAL A 308 17.89 14.60 59.37
C VAL A 308 16.87 13.48 59.16
N GLN A 309 16.14 13.07 60.20
CA GLN A 309 15.13 12.02 60.10
C GLN A 309 13.84 12.55 59.45
N GLU A 310 13.36 13.75 59.84
CA GLU A 310 12.26 14.42 59.15
C GLU A 310 12.62 14.85 57.72
N LEU A 311 13.87 15.30 57.47
CA LEU A 311 14.36 15.56 56.11
C LEU A 311 14.42 14.26 55.29
N ALA A 312 14.83 13.14 55.88
CA ALA A 312 14.91 11.84 55.22
C ALA A 312 13.54 11.27 54.85
N GLU A 313 12.50 11.53 55.64
CA GLU A 313 11.12 11.16 55.32
C GLU A 313 10.51 12.08 54.26
N ALA A 314 10.76 13.39 54.32
CA ALA A 314 10.39 14.33 53.26
C ALA A 314 11.13 14.04 51.93
N LEU A 315 12.37 13.55 52.00
CA LEU A 315 13.21 13.12 50.88
C LEU A 315 12.77 11.82 50.22
N ASN A 316 11.78 11.08 50.75
CA ASN A 316 11.23 9.89 50.09
C ASN A 316 10.01 10.17 49.18
N VAL A 317 9.33 11.31 49.35
CA VAL A 317 8.17 11.70 48.50
C VAL A 317 8.60 12.58 47.32
N VAL A 318 9.60 13.44 47.52
CA VAL A 318 10.18 14.30 46.48
C VAL A 318 10.71 13.53 45.26
N PRO A 319 11.37 12.36 45.38
CA PRO A 319 11.82 11.58 44.24
C PRO A 319 10.68 11.05 43.39
N ILE A 320 9.55 10.67 44.00
CA ILE A 320 8.39 10.14 43.29
C ILE A 320 7.75 11.23 42.43
N LEU A 321 7.53 12.42 43.00
CA LEU A 321 7.01 13.57 42.24
C LEU A 321 7.97 14.02 41.14
N ALA A 322 9.28 13.99 41.39
CA ALA A 322 10.29 14.27 40.38
C ALA A 322 10.30 13.21 39.25
N ILE A 323 10.19 11.93 39.58
CA ILE A 323 10.07 10.83 38.62
C ILE A 323 8.82 10.99 37.76
N VAL A 324 7.68 11.32 38.36
CA VAL A 324 6.41 11.55 37.64
C VAL A 324 6.49 12.80 36.74
N GLY A 325 7.08 13.89 37.23
CA GLY A 325 7.30 15.08 36.42
C GLY A 325 8.24 14.83 35.24
N PHE A 326 9.32 14.11 35.48
CA PHE A 326 10.30 13.73 34.46
C PHE A 326 9.70 12.76 33.42
N SER A 327 8.94 11.75 33.87
CA SER A 327 8.25 10.84 32.97
C SER A 327 7.25 11.59 32.09
N ALA A 328 6.47 12.52 32.67
CA ALA A 328 5.55 13.37 31.90
C ALA A 328 6.28 14.20 30.85
N ALA A 329 7.39 14.85 31.20
CA ALA A 329 8.19 15.66 30.28
C ALA A 329 8.74 14.80 29.11
N ILE A 330 9.35 13.65 29.42
CA ILE A 330 9.86 12.73 28.39
C ILE A 330 8.73 12.20 27.51
N SER A 331 7.65 11.72 28.11
CA SER A 331 6.51 11.17 27.38
C SER A 331 5.88 12.22 26.47
N PHE A 332 5.85 13.50 26.87
CA PHE A 332 5.38 14.59 26.03
C PHE A 332 6.30 14.80 24.81
N VAL A 333 7.61 14.89 25.02
CA VAL A 333 8.60 15.04 23.94
C VAL A 333 8.54 13.85 22.98
N ILE A 334 8.54 12.63 23.50
CA ILE A 334 8.44 11.41 22.69
C ILE A 334 7.10 11.38 21.93
N ALA A 335 5.98 11.67 22.58
CA ALA A 335 4.67 11.70 21.93
C ALA A 335 4.61 12.76 20.81
N ALA A 336 5.21 13.94 21.01
CA ALA A 336 5.28 14.99 20.01
C ALA A 336 6.09 14.56 18.77
N ILE A 337 7.14 13.75 18.95
CA ILE A 337 7.97 13.22 17.86
C ILE A 337 7.33 12.00 17.19
N ILE A 338 6.79 11.06 17.97
CA ILE A 338 6.26 9.79 17.46
C ILE A 338 4.89 9.98 16.80
N THR A 339 4.00 10.80 17.37
CA THR A 339 2.61 10.90 16.89
C THR A 339 2.50 11.26 15.40
N PRO A 340 3.20 12.29 14.87
CA PRO A 340 3.13 12.63 13.46
C PRO A 340 3.63 11.48 12.56
N ASN A 341 4.68 10.78 12.99
CA ASN A 341 5.26 9.66 12.25
C ASN A 341 4.33 8.45 12.25
N LEU A 342 3.76 8.11 13.41
CA LEU A 342 2.82 6.99 13.54
C LEU A 342 1.51 7.27 12.79
N ALA A 343 0.99 8.50 12.88
CA ALA A 343 -0.18 8.92 12.09
C ALA A 343 0.09 8.85 10.59
N SER A 344 1.27 9.30 10.14
CA SER A 344 1.68 9.17 8.74
C SER A 344 1.80 7.71 8.32
N PHE A 345 2.39 6.86 9.17
CA PHE A 345 2.52 5.43 8.92
C PHE A 345 1.16 4.75 8.82
N VAL A 346 0.25 4.96 9.77
CA VAL A 346 -1.11 4.40 9.72
C VAL A 346 -1.86 4.90 8.48
N ALA A 347 -1.76 6.20 8.16
CA ALA A 347 -2.37 6.73 6.95
C ALA A 347 -1.78 6.10 5.67
N GLN A 348 -0.48 5.82 5.64
CA GLN A 348 0.18 5.11 4.55
C GLN A 348 -0.25 3.64 4.48
N GLN A 349 -0.44 2.96 5.61
CA GLN A 349 -0.94 1.58 5.65
C GLN A 349 -2.37 1.49 5.14
N ILE A 350 -3.26 2.38 5.60
CA ILE A 350 -4.65 2.44 5.11
C ILE A 350 -4.67 2.68 3.60
N LYS A 351 -3.90 3.67 3.12
CA LYS A 351 -3.78 3.95 1.69
C LYS A 351 -3.22 2.75 0.94
N GLY A 352 -2.14 2.16 1.45
CA GLY A 352 -1.50 1.00 0.85
C GLY A 352 -2.45 -0.18 0.70
N GLN A 353 -3.21 -0.50 1.76
CA GLN A 353 -4.21 -1.56 1.73
C GLN A 353 -5.37 -1.24 0.78
N SER A 354 -5.88 0.00 0.77
CA SER A 354 -6.98 0.38 -0.13
C SER A 354 -6.58 0.28 -1.60
N PHE A 355 -5.39 0.76 -1.96
CA PHE A 355 -4.90 0.73 -3.34
C PHE A 355 -4.28 -0.60 -3.76
N GLY A 356 -4.03 -1.51 -2.80
CA GLY A 356 -3.14 -2.63 -3.02
C GLY A 356 -1.73 -2.19 -3.41
N ASP A 357 -1.25 -1.07 -2.86
CA ASP A 357 0.09 -0.52 -3.14
C ASP A 357 1.15 -1.31 -2.35
N ASP A 358 1.41 -2.52 -2.80
CA ASP A 358 2.53 -3.36 -2.39
C ASP A 358 3.75 -3.19 -3.31
N GLY A 359 3.71 -2.17 -4.19
CA GLY A 359 4.80 -1.79 -5.07
C GLY A 359 5.93 -1.10 -4.31
N PHE A 360 7.16 -1.59 -4.46
CA PHE A 360 8.33 -0.99 -3.81
C PHE A 360 8.78 0.30 -4.52
N GLY A 361 9.00 1.35 -3.73
CA GLY A 361 9.63 2.59 -4.21
C GLY A 361 8.74 3.51 -5.03
N GLU A 362 7.45 3.22 -5.10
CA GLU A 362 6.47 4.05 -5.81
C GLU A 362 5.46 4.62 -4.82
N THR A 363 4.77 5.67 -5.24
CA THR A 363 3.69 6.28 -4.47
C THR A 363 2.63 6.72 -5.44
N ILE A 364 1.40 6.35 -5.16
CA ILE A 364 0.25 6.73 -5.96
C ILE A 364 0.05 8.24 -5.89
N MET A 365 0.16 8.89 -7.04
CA MET A 365 -0.04 10.32 -7.25
C MET A 365 -1.44 10.66 -7.67
N HIS A 366 -2.14 9.77 -8.39
CA HIS A 366 -3.46 10.05 -8.94
C HIS A 366 -4.22 8.75 -9.19
N VAL A 367 -5.55 8.83 -9.09
CA VAL A 367 -6.49 7.76 -9.45
C VAL A 367 -7.46 8.36 -10.46
N ALA A 368 -7.34 7.94 -11.72
CA ALA A 368 -8.17 8.37 -12.83
C ALA A 368 -9.14 7.23 -13.23
N PRO A 369 -10.22 7.53 -13.96
CA PRO A 369 -11.15 6.50 -14.44
C PRO A 369 -10.70 5.89 -15.78
N GLY A 370 -9.70 6.50 -16.41
CA GLY A 370 -9.06 6.13 -17.66
C GLY A 370 -7.63 6.69 -17.68
N LEU A 371 -6.96 6.63 -18.82
CA LEU A 371 -5.59 7.10 -18.95
C LEU A 371 -5.55 8.63 -19.10
N ASP A 372 -4.44 9.28 -18.69
CA ASP A 372 -4.35 10.76 -18.57
C ASP A 372 -4.72 11.55 -19.85
N PHE A 373 -4.50 10.98 -21.03
CA PHE A 373 -4.81 11.64 -22.32
C PHE A 373 -6.29 11.57 -22.70
N GLU A 374 -7.04 10.65 -22.08
CA GLU A 374 -8.48 10.58 -22.27
C GLU A 374 -9.21 11.55 -21.35
N GLN A 375 -8.59 12.36 -20.50
CA GLN A 375 -9.40 13.27 -19.67
C GLN A 375 -10.31 14.23 -20.47
N GLU A 376 -10.02 14.42 -21.76
CA GLU A 376 -10.89 15.11 -22.72
C GLU A 376 -11.76 14.17 -23.60
N GLN A 377 -11.52 12.85 -23.59
CA GLN A 377 -12.16 11.83 -24.44
C GLN A 377 -12.73 10.60 -23.70
N VAL A 378 -12.61 10.51 -22.37
CA VAL A 378 -13.24 9.44 -21.58
C VAL A 378 -14.72 9.62 -21.84
N GLY A 379 -15.29 8.69 -22.61
CA GLY A 379 -16.72 8.62 -22.79
C GLY A 379 -17.32 8.36 -21.43
N THR A 380 -17.83 9.42 -20.79
CA THR A 380 -18.86 9.25 -19.79
C THR A 380 -19.93 8.41 -20.44
N LEU A 381 -20.44 7.41 -19.71
CA LEU A 381 -21.52 6.60 -20.24
C LEU A 381 -22.68 7.52 -20.62
N PRO A 382 -23.46 7.19 -21.67
CA PRO A 382 -24.68 7.91 -21.96
C PRO A 382 -25.54 8.00 -20.69
N GLN A 383 -26.20 9.14 -20.46
CA GLN A 383 -26.95 9.38 -19.22
C GLN A 383 -27.98 8.27 -18.95
N GLU A 384 -28.63 7.77 -19.99
CA GLU A 384 -29.60 6.68 -19.87
C GLU A 384 -29.00 5.35 -19.39
N VAL A 385 -27.73 5.08 -19.73
CA VAL A 385 -26.98 3.93 -19.21
C VAL A 385 -26.62 4.15 -17.73
N GLU A 386 -26.18 5.36 -17.39
CA GLU A 386 -25.88 5.72 -16.00
C GLU A 386 -27.13 5.60 -15.11
N ASP A 387 -28.27 6.10 -15.58
CA ASP A 387 -29.53 6.07 -14.85
C ASP A 387 -30.00 4.63 -14.60
N GLU A 388 -29.96 3.73 -15.60
CA GLU A 388 -30.31 2.30 -15.43
C GLU A 388 -29.37 1.61 -14.43
N MET A 389 -28.06 1.87 -14.53
CA MET A 389 -27.09 1.29 -13.61
C MET A 389 -27.29 1.78 -12.17
N GLN A 390 -27.60 3.06 -12.00
CA GLN A 390 -27.89 3.64 -10.71
C GLN A 390 -29.20 3.11 -10.12
N GLU A 391 -30.24 2.94 -10.94
CA GLU A 391 -31.52 2.35 -10.53
C GLU A 391 -31.32 0.91 -10.02
N HIS A 392 -30.64 0.05 -10.79
CA HIS A 392 -30.33 -1.32 -10.37
C HIS A 392 -29.52 -1.36 -9.07
N SER A 393 -28.52 -0.47 -8.92
CA SER A 393 -27.73 -0.40 -7.68
C SER A 393 -28.56 0.06 -6.49
N LEU A 394 -29.48 1.02 -6.67
CA LEU A 394 -30.37 1.50 -5.61
C LEU A 394 -31.38 0.43 -5.16
N GLU A 395 -31.92 -0.36 -6.08
CA GLU A 395 -32.79 -1.49 -5.76
C GLU A 395 -32.06 -2.50 -4.86
N ASP A 396 -30.83 -2.87 -5.22
CA ASP A 396 -30.01 -3.82 -4.46
C ASP A 396 -29.41 -3.25 -3.17
N ALA A 397 -29.19 -1.93 -3.10
CA ALA A 397 -28.59 -1.26 -1.95
C ALA A 397 -29.42 -1.41 -0.68
N THR A 398 -30.75 -1.55 -0.80
CA THR A 398 -31.63 -1.76 0.36
C THR A 398 -31.28 -3.07 1.07
N ASP A 399 -31.09 -4.15 0.30
CA ASP A 399 -30.67 -5.44 0.81
C ASP A 399 -29.23 -5.41 1.35
N ALA A 400 -28.35 -4.64 0.70
CA ALA A 400 -26.96 -4.44 1.13
C ALA A 400 -26.89 -3.80 2.52
N ILE A 401 -27.69 -2.74 2.74
CA ILE A 401 -27.78 -2.02 4.02
C ILE A 401 -28.32 -2.95 5.12
N ALA A 402 -29.31 -3.79 4.79
CA ALA A 402 -29.84 -4.78 5.74
C ALA A 402 -28.76 -5.79 6.16
N ARG A 403 -28.02 -6.36 5.20
CA ARG A 403 -26.89 -7.29 5.48
C ARG A 403 -25.77 -6.61 6.25
N LEU A 404 -25.42 -5.37 5.91
CA LEU A 404 -24.40 -4.61 6.62
C LEU A 404 -24.81 -4.37 8.08
N ARG A 405 -26.07 -4.02 8.32
CA ARG A 405 -26.61 -3.86 9.68
C ARG A 405 -26.54 -5.17 10.46
N GLU A 406 -26.88 -6.28 9.83
CA GLU A 406 -26.79 -7.62 10.44
C GLU A 406 -25.34 -7.96 10.83
N LEU A 407 -24.38 -7.76 9.90
CA LEU A 407 -22.94 -7.96 10.15
C LEU A 407 -22.41 -7.07 11.29
N LEU A 408 -22.85 -5.81 11.34
CA LEU A 408 -22.49 -4.90 12.43
C LEU A 408 -23.13 -5.30 13.77
N SER A 409 -24.35 -5.85 13.75
CA SER A 409 -25.08 -6.24 14.95
C SER A 409 -24.64 -7.58 15.54
N SER A 410 -24.15 -8.49 14.70
CA SER A 410 -23.75 -9.85 15.11
C SER A 410 -22.42 -9.90 15.86
N GLY A 411 -21.63 -8.82 15.85
CA GLY A 411 -20.28 -8.80 16.44
C GLY A 411 -19.26 -9.65 15.69
N GLU A 412 -19.64 -10.32 14.59
CA GLU A 412 -18.72 -11.14 13.77
C GLU A 412 -17.53 -10.36 13.22
N LEU A 413 -17.69 -9.04 13.06
CA LEU A 413 -16.62 -8.12 12.66
C LEU A 413 -15.58 -7.86 13.76
N LEU A 414 -15.91 -8.08 15.03
CA LEU A 414 -15.04 -7.83 16.18
C LEU A 414 -14.34 -9.10 16.69
N ASP A 415 -14.96 -10.27 16.53
CA ASP A 415 -14.48 -11.52 17.16
C ASP A 415 -13.43 -12.29 16.35
N ARG A 416 -13.17 -11.93 15.08
CA ARG A 416 -12.13 -12.58 14.27
C ARG A 416 -10.90 -11.70 14.16
N GLU A 417 -9.92 -11.92 15.04
CA GLU A 417 -8.55 -11.42 14.87
C GLU A 417 -8.06 -11.77 13.45
N GLY A 418 -7.97 -10.76 12.58
CA GLY A 418 -7.47 -10.90 11.21
C GLY A 418 -8.51 -11.17 10.13
N ALA A 419 -9.82 -11.10 10.40
CA ALA A 419 -10.79 -11.05 9.32
C ALA A 419 -10.62 -9.74 8.53
N ASP A 420 -10.19 -9.85 7.27
CA ASP A 420 -10.10 -8.71 6.37
C ASP A 420 -11.52 -8.18 6.15
N LEU A 421 -11.82 -7.05 6.81
CA LEU A 421 -13.07 -6.31 6.68
C LEU A 421 -13.42 -6.05 5.21
N MET A 422 -12.41 -5.88 4.35
CA MET A 422 -12.62 -5.76 2.91
C MET A 422 -13.01 -7.08 2.26
N ALA A 423 -12.44 -8.22 2.67
CA ALA A 423 -12.85 -9.54 2.21
C ALA A 423 -14.23 -9.97 2.73
N GLN A 424 -14.75 -9.34 3.80
CA GLN A 424 -16.14 -9.49 4.20
C GLN A 424 -17.06 -8.52 3.46
N ALA A 425 -16.61 -7.30 3.18
CA ALA A 425 -17.31 -6.37 2.30
C ALA A 425 -17.41 -6.92 0.86
N THR A 426 -16.52 -7.81 0.43
CA THR A 426 -16.65 -8.49 -0.88
C THR A 426 -17.78 -9.50 -0.94
N LYS A 427 -18.49 -9.77 0.17
CA LYS A 427 -19.78 -10.47 0.12
C LYS A 427 -20.88 -9.65 -0.54
N PHE A 428 -20.63 -8.35 -0.81
CA PHE A 428 -21.41 -7.58 -1.77
C PHE A 428 -21.06 -8.07 -3.20
N GLU A 429 -21.41 -9.32 -3.50
CA GLU A 429 -21.14 -9.96 -4.80
C GLU A 429 -22.15 -9.55 -5.89
N LYS A 430 -23.28 -8.92 -5.52
CA LYS A 430 -24.32 -8.49 -6.47
C LYS A 430 -24.06 -7.09 -7.05
N SER A 431 -25.02 -6.57 -7.81
CA SER A 431 -25.12 -5.23 -8.41
C SER A 431 -25.32 -4.08 -7.41
N GLU A 432 -25.09 -4.32 -6.12
CA GLU A 432 -25.30 -3.35 -5.03
C GLU A 432 -24.46 -2.08 -5.15
N LEU A 433 -23.29 -2.20 -5.79
CA LEU A 433 -22.46 -1.08 -6.18
C LEU A 433 -22.60 -0.89 -7.69
N ILE A 434 -22.68 0.36 -8.15
CA ILE A 434 -22.64 0.70 -9.57
C ILE A 434 -21.42 0.04 -10.22
N HIS A 435 -20.31 -0.04 -9.50
CA HIS A 435 -19.09 -0.72 -9.93
C HIS A 435 -19.29 -2.20 -10.38
N ASN A 436 -20.26 -2.91 -9.81
CA ASN A 436 -20.58 -4.30 -10.15
C ASN A 436 -21.79 -4.40 -11.09
N ALA A 437 -22.53 -3.32 -11.28
CA ALA A 437 -23.77 -3.28 -12.06
C ALA A 437 -23.55 -3.25 -13.58
N TYR A 438 -22.36 -2.87 -14.07
CA TYR A 438 -22.08 -2.73 -15.52
C TYR A 438 -22.59 -3.92 -16.32
N PHE A 439 -22.23 -5.14 -15.94
CA PHE A 439 -22.54 -6.35 -16.72
C PHE A 439 -23.96 -6.89 -16.49
N HIS A 440 -24.74 -6.25 -15.62
CA HIS A 440 -26.14 -6.56 -15.36
C HIS A 440 -27.09 -5.58 -16.08
N SER A 441 -26.62 -4.36 -16.37
CA SER A 441 -27.37 -3.37 -17.17
C SER A 441 -27.45 -3.79 -18.62
N ARG A 442 -28.67 -3.85 -19.17
CA ARG A 442 -28.87 -4.19 -20.58
C ARG A 442 -28.39 -3.05 -21.47
N LEU A 443 -28.66 -1.79 -21.11
CA LEU A 443 -28.23 -0.64 -21.90
C LEU A 443 -26.71 -0.53 -21.94
N PHE A 444 -26.01 -0.87 -20.84
CA PHE A 444 -24.55 -0.92 -20.85
C PHE A 444 -24.03 -1.97 -21.83
N VAL A 445 -24.62 -3.16 -21.89
CA VAL A 445 -24.19 -4.19 -22.86
C VAL A 445 -24.46 -3.75 -24.31
N SER A 446 -25.61 -3.11 -24.57
CA SER A 446 -25.90 -2.50 -25.87
C SER A 446 -24.90 -1.39 -26.23
N TYR A 447 -24.56 -0.53 -25.28
CA TYR A 447 -23.57 0.53 -25.45
C TYR A 447 -22.16 -0.04 -25.70
N LEU A 448 -21.74 -1.03 -24.90
CA LEU A 448 -20.47 -1.72 -25.11
C LEU A 448 -20.41 -2.35 -26.50
N ALA A 449 -21.47 -3.06 -26.94
CA ALA A 449 -21.52 -3.62 -28.29
C ALA A 449 -21.34 -2.54 -29.37
N ALA A 450 -22.01 -1.39 -29.23
CA ALA A 450 -21.86 -0.25 -30.15
C ALA A 450 -20.43 0.29 -30.16
N VAL A 451 -19.79 0.41 -28.99
CA VAL A 451 -18.36 0.78 -28.87
C VAL A 451 -17.46 -0.23 -29.56
N LEU A 452 -17.69 -1.53 -29.38
CA LEU A 452 -16.86 -2.57 -30.02
C LEU A 452 -17.02 -2.58 -31.55
N VAL A 453 -18.23 -2.35 -32.07
CA VAL A 453 -18.51 -2.19 -33.50
C VAL A 453 -17.80 -0.95 -34.04
N HIS A 454 -18.02 0.20 -33.40
CA HIS A 454 -17.46 1.48 -33.85
C HIS A 454 -15.92 1.54 -33.75
N ARG A 455 -15.36 1.18 -32.60
CA ARG A 455 -13.91 1.34 -32.33
C ARG A 455 -13.07 0.18 -32.84
N PHE A 456 -13.57 -1.04 -32.72
CA PHE A 456 -12.79 -2.25 -33.05
C PHE A 456 -13.30 -2.97 -34.30
N GLY A 457 -14.25 -2.37 -35.03
CA GLY A 457 -14.71 -2.85 -36.33
C GLY A 457 -15.35 -4.24 -36.28
N LEU A 458 -16.00 -4.60 -35.17
CA LEU A 458 -16.83 -5.81 -35.14
C LEU A 458 -18.09 -5.61 -35.99
N ASN A 459 -18.63 -6.68 -36.54
CA ASN A 459 -19.83 -6.61 -37.37
C ASN A 459 -21.09 -6.70 -36.49
N PRO A 460 -22.05 -5.76 -36.63
CA PRO A 460 -23.32 -5.84 -35.92
C PRO A 460 -24.16 -7.01 -36.44
N SER A 461 -24.82 -7.73 -35.53
CA SER A 461 -25.79 -8.77 -35.90
C SER A 461 -27.16 -8.19 -36.30
N ASP A 462 -28.05 -9.04 -36.80
CA ASP A 462 -29.45 -8.66 -37.01
C ASP A 462 -30.15 -8.25 -35.70
N ALA A 463 -29.76 -8.82 -34.55
CA ALA A 463 -30.35 -8.43 -33.27
C ALA A 463 -29.87 -7.06 -32.81
N PHE A 464 -28.62 -6.69 -33.13
CA PHE A 464 -28.10 -5.35 -32.91
C PHE A 464 -28.92 -4.31 -33.68
N HIS A 465 -29.19 -4.57 -34.96
CA HIS A 465 -30.02 -3.67 -35.77
C HIS A 465 -31.47 -3.54 -35.30
N ARG A 466 -31.97 -4.52 -34.53
CA ARG A 466 -33.29 -4.47 -33.88
C ARG A 466 -33.26 -3.88 -32.47
N ASP A 467 -32.09 -3.76 -31.86
CA ASP A 467 -31.91 -3.17 -30.54
C ASP A 467 -31.79 -1.64 -30.69
N ASN A 468 -32.91 -0.95 -30.43
CA ASN A 468 -33.00 0.50 -30.61
C ASN A 468 -31.91 1.26 -29.83
N ALA A 469 -31.54 0.79 -28.63
CA ALA A 469 -30.51 1.41 -27.82
C ALA A 469 -29.13 1.24 -28.48
N ALA A 470 -28.76 0.02 -28.87
CA ALA A 470 -27.47 -0.24 -29.54
C ALA A 470 -27.29 0.59 -30.83
N MET A 471 -28.34 0.70 -31.65
CA MET A 471 -28.33 1.54 -32.85
C MET A 471 -28.24 3.04 -32.53
N SER A 472 -28.97 3.51 -31.52
CA SER A 472 -28.91 4.91 -31.06
C SER A 472 -27.49 5.28 -30.61
N PHE A 473 -26.88 4.44 -29.78
CA PHE A 473 -25.51 4.64 -29.32
C PHE A 473 -24.48 4.59 -30.45
N LEU A 474 -24.64 3.69 -31.43
CA LEU A 474 -23.75 3.64 -32.58
C LEU A 474 -23.79 4.95 -33.37
N HIS A 475 -24.99 5.50 -33.61
CA HIS A 475 -25.12 6.79 -34.30
C HIS A 475 -24.55 7.96 -33.49
N GLU A 476 -24.68 7.96 -32.17
CA GLU A 476 -24.05 8.98 -31.31
C GLU A 476 -22.51 8.90 -31.38
N LEU A 477 -21.96 7.69 -31.35
CA LEU A 477 -20.52 7.45 -31.50
C LEU A 477 -20.00 7.88 -32.88
N GLU A 478 -20.76 7.61 -33.95
CA GLU A 478 -20.44 8.06 -35.31
C GLU A 478 -20.53 9.59 -35.46
N GLY A 479 -21.51 10.23 -34.82
CA GLY A 479 -21.72 11.68 -34.87
C GLY A 479 -20.70 12.48 -34.04
N SER A 480 -20.22 11.92 -32.93
CA SER A 480 -19.18 12.52 -32.09
C SER A 480 -17.78 12.48 -32.73
N ALA A 481 -17.58 11.64 -33.74
CA ALA A 481 -16.33 11.53 -34.50
C ALA A 481 -16.07 12.71 -35.48
N SER A 482 -16.74 13.86 -35.29
CA SER A 482 -16.49 15.08 -36.07
C SER A 482 -14.99 15.38 -36.12
N PRO A 483 -14.42 15.75 -37.29
CA PRO A 483 -12.98 15.71 -37.49
C PRO A 483 -12.29 16.67 -36.52
N LEU A 484 -11.43 16.12 -35.66
CA LEU A 484 -10.26 16.84 -35.17
C LEU A 484 -9.31 17.06 -36.36
N GLU A 485 -9.74 17.86 -37.35
CA GLU A 485 -8.85 18.50 -38.32
C GLU A 485 -8.18 19.67 -37.59
N GLY A 486 -7.00 19.40 -37.04
CA GLY A 486 -6.10 20.36 -36.41
C GLY A 486 -4.67 19.88 -36.48
#